data_AF-A0A934EIE9-F1
#
_entry.id   AF-A0A934EIE9-F1
#
_cell.length_a   1.000
_cell.length_b   1.000
_cell.length_c   1.000
_cell.angle_alpha   90.00
_cell.angle_beta   90.00
_cell.angle_gamma   90.00
#
_symmetry.space_group_name_H-M   'P 1'
#
loop_
_entity.id
_entity.type
_entity.pdbx_description
1 polymer ?
#
loop_
_entity_poly.entity_id
_entity_poly.type
_entity_poly.pdbx_seq_one_letter_code
_entity_poly.pdbx_strand_id
1 'polypeptide(L)'
;MLNKLNPVQREAVTCLDGPLLVLAGAGSGKTRVITHKIAYLIDQCGYAARNIAAITFTNKAANEMRERVGTLTQGANTKGLVVSTFHSLGMNILRAEAGLLGYKPQFSIFDSSDTWKIVGELTNSGDKQEIRDIQTQISNWKSAFVSPGQAAQIAENDEAKVHARIYSRYQGTLHAYQAVDFDDLIHLPVVLFKEHPEALLRWQQRLRYLLVDEYQDTNDCQYQMIKLLAGSRAALTVVGDDDQSIYAWRGASIENLHNLRKDYPNLHVVKLEQNYRSSQRILKVANHLINHNTKVFEKKLWSDHGIGDPIRIYAARDDEHEAESVMMKLMSHKFEHRTRFADYAILYRSNHLSRAFEEQLRTQRVPYTVSGGTSFFE
;
A
#
# COMPACT_ATOMS: atom_id res chain seq x y z
N MET A 1 -2.02 25.37 12.42
CA MET A 1 -1.97 24.16 11.58
C MET A 1 -1.30 24.41 10.21
N LEU A 2 -1.83 25.32 9.37
CA LEU A 2 -1.35 25.53 7.99
C LEU A 2 -0.01 26.28 7.85
N ASN A 3 0.39 27.07 8.85
CA ASN A 3 1.63 27.87 8.80
C ASN A 3 2.91 27.03 8.76
N LYS A 4 2.83 25.75 9.14
CA LYS A 4 3.98 24.84 9.10
C LYS A 4 4.20 24.22 7.71
N LEU A 5 3.25 24.36 6.78
CA LEU A 5 3.28 23.78 5.45
C LEU A 5 3.84 24.78 4.43
N ASN A 6 4.59 24.29 3.45
CA ASN A 6 4.96 25.11 2.30
C ASN A 6 3.69 25.45 1.46
N PRO A 7 3.76 26.41 0.51
CA PRO A 7 2.59 26.83 -0.25
C PRO A 7 1.86 25.69 -0.97
N VAL A 8 2.60 24.76 -1.58
CA VAL A 8 2.04 23.65 -2.37
C VAL A 8 1.41 22.58 -1.48
N GLN A 9 2.02 22.26 -0.33
CA GLN A 9 1.41 21.39 0.69
C GLN A 9 0.13 22.01 1.26
N ARG A 10 0.12 23.34 1.46
CA ARG A 10 -1.07 24.07 1.92
C ARG A 10 -2.19 24.00 0.89
N GLU A 11 -1.87 24.17 -0.40
CA GLU A 11 -2.82 23.97 -1.49
C GLU A 11 -3.44 22.58 -1.45
N ALA A 12 -2.62 21.52 -1.37
CA ALA A 12 -3.12 20.14 -1.28
C ALA A 12 -4.04 19.89 -0.07
N VAL A 13 -3.72 20.49 1.08
CA VAL A 13 -4.52 20.38 2.32
C VAL A 13 -5.85 21.12 2.20
N THR A 14 -5.85 22.30 1.58
CA THR A 14 -7.02 23.20 1.54
C THR A 14 -7.92 22.98 0.34
N CYS A 15 -7.46 22.29 -0.70
CA CYS A 15 -8.26 21.91 -1.87
C CYS A 15 -9.37 20.92 -1.48
N LEU A 16 -10.64 21.33 -1.64
CA LEU A 16 -11.83 20.51 -1.38
C LEU A 16 -12.74 20.39 -2.61
N ASP A 17 -12.47 21.16 -3.66
CA ASP A 17 -13.31 21.26 -4.85
C ASP A 17 -13.03 20.06 -5.78
N GLY A 18 -13.62 18.92 -5.43
CA GLY A 18 -13.54 17.69 -6.20
C GLY A 18 -12.37 16.78 -5.83
N PRO A 19 -12.07 15.79 -6.70
CA PRO A 19 -11.05 14.80 -6.44
C PRO A 19 -9.65 15.42 -6.60
N LEU A 20 -8.76 15.06 -5.68
CA LEU A 20 -7.40 15.56 -5.62
C LEU A 20 -6.40 14.40 -5.75
N LEU A 21 -5.45 14.53 -6.67
CA LEU A 21 -4.22 13.75 -6.71
C LEU A 21 -3.06 14.60 -6.19
N VAL A 22 -2.47 14.18 -5.08
CA VAL A 22 -1.21 14.73 -4.58
C VAL A 22 -0.08 13.84 -5.10
N LEU A 23 0.55 14.27 -6.19
CA LEU A 23 1.68 13.57 -6.79
C LEU A 23 2.95 13.94 -6.03
N ALA A 24 3.48 13.01 -5.24
CA ALA A 24 4.42 13.37 -4.20
C ALA A 24 5.63 12.43 -4.16
N GLY A 25 6.77 12.98 -4.57
CA GLY A 25 8.04 12.28 -4.60
C GLY A 25 8.48 11.71 -3.25
N ALA A 26 9.48 10.84 -3.27
CA ALA A 26 10.08 10.31 -2.05
C ALA A 26 10.51 11.48 -1.15
N GLY A 27 10.16 11.43 0.14
CA GLY A 27 10.56 12.45 1.11
C GLY A 27 9.91 13.84 0.95
N SER A 28 8.88 13.99 0.09
CA SER A 28 8.20 15.28 -0.15
C SER A 28 7.13 15.67 0.88
N GLY A 29 6.84 14.78 1.83
CA GLY A 29 5.85 14.99 2.88
C GLY A 29 4.46 14.42 2.60
N LYS A 30 4.33 13.35 1.78
CA LYS A 30 3.08 12.59 1.53
C LYS A 30 2.17 12.46 2.76
N THR A 31 2.66 11.73 3.77
CA THR A 31 1.91 11.47 5.01
C THR A 31 1.60 12.75 5.78
N ARG A 32 2.46 13.78 5.68
CA ARG A 32 2.24 15.07 6.34
C ARG A 32 1.04 15.79 5.72
N VAL A 33 0.90 15.76 4.41
CA VAL A 33 -0.26 16.34 3.71
C VAL A 33 -1.54 15.61 4.10
N ILE A 34 -1.56 14.28 4.09
CA ILE A 34 -2.74 13.51 4.50
C ILE A 34 -3.17 13.84 5.93
N THR A 35 -2.25 13.81 6.89
CA THR A 35 -2.59 14.04 8.31
C THR A 35 -3.06 15.47 8.55
N HIS A 36 -2.45 16.47 7.92
CA HIS A 36 -2.91 17.85 8.00
C HIS A 36 -4.25 18.05 7.30
N LYS A 37 -4.52 17.34 6.21
CA LYS A 37 -5.81 17.39 5.52
C LYS A 37 -6.93 16.82 6.36
N ILE A 38 -6.72 15.69 7.02
CA ILE A 38 -7.69 15.13 7.99
C ILE A 38 -8.00 16.15 9.08
N ALA A 39 -6.96 16.74 9.67
CA ALA A 39 -7.11 17.73 10.72
C ALA A 39 -7.85 19.00 10.23
N TYR A 40 -7.53 19.47 9.01
CA TYR A 40 -8.21 20.59 8.38
C TYR A 40 -9.70 20.31 8.10
N LEU A 41 -10.02 19.11 7.59
CA LEU A 41 -11.41 18.69 7.35
C LEU A 41 -12.25 18.71 8.62
N ILE A 42 -11.67 18.27 9.74
CA ILE A 42 -12.36 18.24 11.04
C ILE A 42 -12.50 19.65 11.61
N ASP A 43 -11.38 20.37 11.73
CA ASP A 43 -11.33 21.61 12.52
C ASP A 43 -11.86 22.83 11.77
N GLN A 44 -11.68 22.88 10.45
CA GLN A 44 -11.99 24.07 9.64
C GLN A 44 -13.19 23.84 8.72
N CYS A 45 -13.36 22.60 8.21
CA CYS A 45 -14.45 22.30 7.27
C CYS A 45 -15.68 21.67 7.94
N GLY A 46 -15.62 21.39 9.25
CA GLY A 46 -16.76 20.88 10.01
C GLY A 46 -17.13 19.42 9.72
N TYR A 47 -16.25 18.63 9.13
CA TYR A 47 -16.49 17.19 8.96
C TYR A 47 -16.44 16.49 10.32
N ALA A 48 -17.50 15.74 10.64
CA ALA A 48 -17.42 14.80 11.75
C ALA A 48 -16.37 13.73 11.44
N ALA A 49 -15.47 13.44 12.38
CA ALA A 49 -14.36 12.50 12.17
C ALA A 49 -14.82 11.11 11.67
N ARG A 50 -15.96 10.62 12.16
CA ARG A 50 -16.61 9.38 11.70
C ARG A 50 -16.99 9.34 10.22
N ASN A 51 -16.99 10.49 9.56
CA ASN A 51 -17.29 10.63 8.15
C ASN A 51 -16.04 10.68 7.26
N ILE A 52 -14.84 10.52 7.83
CA ILE A 52 -13.58 10.55 7.11
C ILE A 52 -12.95 9.15 7.19
N ALA A 53 -12.51 8.64 6.04
CA ALA A 53 -11.68 7.44 5.98
C ALA A 53 -10.31 7.78 5.39
N ALA A 54 -9.24 7.36 6.07
CA ALA A 54 -7.88 7.38 5.60
C ALA A 54 -7.37 5.95 5.45
N ILE A 55 -7.01 5.56 4.23
CA ILE A 55 -6.70 4.21 3.84
C ILE A 55 -5.20 4.12 3.52
N THR A 56 -4.51 3.13 4.11
CA THR A 56 -3.07 2.88 3.90
C THR A 56 -2.80 1.42 3.55
N PHE A 57 -1.58 1.06 3.16
CA PHE A 57 -1.25 -0.34 2.82
C PHE A 57 -0.85 -1.20 4.02
N THR A 58 -0.29 -0.60 5.08
CA THR A 58 0.19 -1.35 6.25
C THR A 58 -0.46 -0.90 7.55
N ASN A 59 -0.59 -1.83 8.51
CA ASN A 59 -1.07 -1.50 9.85
C ASN A 59 -0.15 -0.50 10.57
N LYS A 60 1.16 -0.58 10.32
CA LYS A 60 2.15 0.38 10.84
C LYS A 60 1.85 1.79 10.35
N ALA A 61 1.66 1.98 9.04
CA ALA A 61 1.31 3.28 8.47
C ALA A 61 -0.02 3.82 9.02
N ALA A 62 -1.03 2.97 9.17
CA ALA A 62 -2.31 3.36 9.76
C ALA A 62 -2.15 3.81 11.24
N ASN A 63 -1.34 3.09 12.02
CA ASN A 63 -1.05 3.45 13.42
C ASN A 63 -0.30 4.78 13.53
N GLU A 64 0.78 4.96 12.75
CA GLU A 64 1.54 6.21 12.70
C GLU A 64 0.67 7.39 12.25
N MET A 65 -0.21 7.17 11.28
CA MET A 65 -1.15 8.19 10.81
C MET A 65 -2.15 8.59 11.91
N ARG A 66 -2.71 7.63 12.66
CA ARG A 66 -3.61 7.94 13.79
C ARG A 66 -2.92 8.78 14.86
N GLU A 67 -1.70 8.43 15.24
CA GLU A 67 -0.93 9.16 16.24
C GLU A 67 -0.67 10.61 15.79
N ARG A 68 -0.25 10.79 14.53
CA ARG A 68 -0.01 12.10 13.93
C ARG A 68 -1.28 12.94 13.86
N VAL A 69 -2.41 12.37 13.44
CA VAL A 69 -3.70 13.09 13.43
C VAL A 69 -4.08 13.49 14.86
N GLY A 70 -4.00 12.57 15.82
CA GLY A 70 -4.32 12.86 17.22
C GLY A 70 -3.50 14.01 17.82
N THR A 71 -2.24 14.14 17.39
CA THR A 71 -1.37 15.25 17.79
C THR A 71 -1.78 16.58 17.13
N LEU A 72 -2.26 16.54 15.89
CA LEU A 72 -2.67 17.73 15.14
C LEU A 72 -4.04 18.26 15.53
N THR A 73 -4.92 17.38 16.00
CA THR A 73 -6.33 17.68 16.35
C THR A 73 -6.56 17.68 17.86
N GLN A 74 -5.56 18.09 18.66
CA GLN A 74 -5.70 18.15 20.11
C GLN A 74 -6.87 19.09 20.48
N GLY A 75 -7.87 18.54 21.17
CA GLY A 75 -9.10 19.26 21.53
C GLY A 75 -10.29 19.04 20.58
N ALA A 76 -10.09 18.40 19.42
CA ALA A 76 -11.18 18.04 18.52
C ALA A 76 -11.75 16.64 18.80
N ASN A 77 -13.02 16.43 18.46
CA ASN A 77 -13.64 15.11 18.56
C ASN A 77 -13.25 14.21 17.38
N THR A 78 -12.20 13.40 17.56
CA THR A 78 -11.73 12.43 16.56
C THR A 78 -12.42 11.07 16.63
N LYS A 79 -13.45 10.93 17.49
CA LYS A 79 -14.14 9.66 17.70
C LYS A 79 -14.75 9.15 16.40
N GLY A 80 -14.39 7.91 16.05
CA GLY A 80 -14.91 7.22 14.87
C GLY A 80 -14.15 7.49 13.58
N LEU A 81 -13.07 8.30 13.58
CA LEU A 81 -12.18 8.43 12.43
C LEU A 81 -11.72 7.05 11.95
N VAL A 82 -11.95 6.75 10.68
CA VAL A 82 -11.52 5.49 10.10
C VAL A 82 -10.12 5.68 9.56
N VAL A 83 -9.11 5.14 10.24
CA VAL A 83 -7.74 5.04 9.70
C VAL A 83 -7.35 3.57 9.68
N SER A 84 -7.25 2.98 8.51
CA SER A 84 -7.13 1.53 8.37
C SER A 84 -6.45 1.11 7.07
N THR A 85 -6.18 -0.19 6.93
CA THR A 85 -5.85 -0.76 5.62
C THR A 85 -7.10 -1.02 4.78
N PHE A 86 -6.93 -1.33 3.49
CA PHE A 86 -8.03 -1.82 2.63
C PHE A 86 -8.72 -3.04 3.24
N HIS A 87 -7.95 -4.05 3.64
CA HIS A 87 -8.47 -5.28 4.24
C HIS A 87 -9.24 -5.02 5.53
N SER A 88 -8.73 -4.14 6.41
CA SER A 88 -9.45 -3.77 7.64
C SER A 88 -10.75 -3.02 7.35
N LEU A 89 -10.75 -2.12 6.35
CA LEU A 89 -11.97 -1.42 5.93
C LEU A 89 -13.00 -2.40 5.35
N GLY A 90 -12.56 -3.27 4.44
CA GLY A 90 -13.40 -4.24 3.78
C GLY A 90 -13.95 -5.30 4.75
N MET A 91 -13.16 -5.77 5.71
CA MET A 91 -13.65 -6.59 6.82
C MET A 91 -14.76 -5.87 7.61
N ASN A 92 -14.61 -4.58 7.92
CA ASN A 92 -15.64 -3.83 8.63
C ASN A 92 -16.92 -3.67 7.81
N ILE A 93 -16.80 -3.48 6.50
CA ILE A 93 -17.94 -3.43 5.57
C ILE A 93 -18.65 -4.78 5.54
N LEU A 94 -17.91 -5.87 5.29
CA LEU A 94 -18.46 -7.21 5.24
C LEU A 94 -19.14 -7.59 6.55
N ARG A 95 -18.53 -7.34 7.70
CA ARG A 95 -19.15 -7.67 9.00
C ARG A 95 -20.47 -6.93 9.22
N ALA A 96 -20.59 -5.70 8.75
CA ALA A 96 -21.81 -4.91 8.90
C ALA A 96 -22.92 -5.36 7.95
N GLU A 97 -22.57 -5.86 6.76
CA GLU A 97 -23.49 -6.13 5.65
C GLU A 97 -23.52 -7.63 5.26
N ALA A 98 -22.94 -8.52 6.08
CA ALA A 98 -22.68 -9.93 5.76
C ALA A 98 -23.93 -10.68 5.27
N GLY A 99 -25.07 -10.39 5.90
CA GLY A 99 -26.34 -11.04 5.58
C GLY A 99 -26.80 -10.80 4.15
N LEU A 100 -26.43 -9.69 3.52
CA LEU A 100 -26.76 -9.40 2.12
C LEU A 100 -26.05 -10.34 1.15
N LEU A 101 -24.84 -10.79 1.51
CA LEU A 101 -24.05 -11.75 0.73
C LEU A 101 -24.22 -13.21 1.18
N GLY A 102 -25.17 -13.52 2.08
CA GLY A 102 -25.35 -14.88 2.58
C GLY A 102 -24.30 -15.34 3.61
N TYR A 103 -23.52 -14.40 4.18
CA TYR A 103 -22.56 -14.68 5.24
C TYR A 103 -23.13 -14.34 6.63
N LYS A 104 -22.66 -15.07 7.63
CA LYS A 104 -22.79 -14.69 9.04
C LYS A 104 -21.82 -13.55 9.37
N PRO A 105 -22.19 -12.59 10.25
CA PRO A 105 -21.30 -11.48 10.61
C PRO A 105 -19.98 -11.93 11.25
N GLN A 106 -19.94 -13.09 11.91
CA GLN A 106 -18.75 -13.67 12.54
C GLN A 106 -18.07 -14.71 11.64
N PHE A 107 -17.97 -14.45 10.34
CA PHE A 107 -17.24 -15.32 9.41
C PHE A 107 -15.76 -15.48 9.82
N SER A 108 -15.19 -16.63 9.47
CA SER A 108 -13.77 -16.93 9.67
C SER A 108 -12.91 -16.28 8.58
N ILE A 109 -11.71 -15.83 8.93
CA ILE A 109 -10.74 -15.34 7.97
C ILE A 109 -9.66 -16.40 7.83
N PHE A 110 -9.51 -16.95 6.63
CA PHE A 110 -8.55 -18.02 6.35
C PHE A 110 -7.20 -17.45 5.93
N ASP A 111 -6.14 -18.03 6.50
CA ASP A 111 -4.77 -17.66 6.14
C ASP A 111 -4.24 -18.49 4.95
N SER A 112 -3.00 -18.26 4.54
CA SER A 112 -2.39 -18.98 3.41
C SER A 112 -2.28 -20.49 3.63
N SER A 113 -2.19 -20.95 4.87
CA SER A 113 -2.12 -22.37 5.22
C SER A 113 -3.49 -23.04 5.15
N ASP A 114 -4.55 -22.33 5.53
CA ASP A 114 -5.93 -22.81 5.40
C ASP A 114 -6.33 -22.90 3.93
N THR A 115 -6.07 -21.84 3.16
CA THR A 115 -6.38 -21.84 1.72
C THR A 115 -5.57 -22.89 0.96
N TRP A 116 -4.35 -23.20 1.42
CA TRP A 116 -3.51 -24.24 0.83
C TRP A 116 -4.15 -25.62 0.94
N LYS A 117 -4.68 -25.95 2.13
CA LYS A 117 -5.36 -27.21 2.38
C LYS A 117 -6.59 -27.37 1.49
N ILE A 118 -7.41 -26.32 1.37
CA ILE A 118 -8.60 -26.35 0.51
C ILE A 118 -8.21 -26.60 -0.95
N VAL A 119 -7.22 -25.87 -1.46
CA VAL A 119 -6.78 -26.05 -2.86
C VAL A 119 -6.23 -27.46 -3.08
N GLY A 120 -5.40 -27.97 -2.16
CA GLY A 120 -4.89 -29.35 -2.23
C GLY A 120 -5.99 -30.42 -2.20
N GLU A 121 -7.04 -30.24 -1.39
CA GLU A 121 -8.20 -31.13 -1.36
C GLU A 121 -9.03 -31.05 -2.65
N LEU A 122 -9.18 -29.86 -3.23
CA LEU A 122 -9.95 -29.66 -4.46
C LEU A 122 -9.26 -30.21 -5.71
N THR A 123 -7.92 -30.19 -5.72
CA THR A 123 -7.08 -30.75 -6.80
C THR A 123 -6.78 -32.23 -6.61
N ASN A 124 -6.89 -32.74 -5.38
CA ASN A 124 -6.37 -34.06 -4.99
C ASN A 124 -4.88 -34.21 -5.34
N SER A 125 -4.13 -33.10 -5.32
CA SER A 125 -2.71 -33.05 -5.65
C SER A 125 -1.86 -32.95 -4.39
N GLY A 126 -0.78 -33.73 -4.35
CA GLY A 126 0.30 -33.57 -3.36
C GLY A 126 1.42 -32.64 -3.85
N ASP A 127 1.35 -32.16 -5.09
CA ASP A 127 2.36 -31.27 -5.65
C ASP A 127 2.22 -29.86 -5.10
N LYS A 128 3.24 -29.44 -4.35
CA LYS A 128 3.30 -28.12 -3.73
C LYS A 128 3.37 -27.01 -4.76
N GLN A 129 4.04 -27.23 -5.89
CA GLN A 129 4.19 -26.19 -6.91
C GLN A 129 2.85 -25.93 -7.59
N GLU A 130 2.14 -26.99 -7.98
CA GLU A 130 0.80 -26.91 -8.56
C GLU A 130 -0.20 -26.16 -7.66
N ILE A 131 -0.27 -26.53 -6.36
CA ILE A 131 -1.16 -25.85 -5.40
C ILE A 131 -0.85 -24.35 -5.32
N ARG A 132 0.43 -24.00 -5.26
CA ARG A 132 0.89 -22.62 -5.18
C ARG A 132 0.52 -21.82 -6.42
N ASP A 133 0.67 -22.42 -7.60
CA ASP A 133 0.36 -21.78 -8.88
C ASP A 133 -1.15 -21.51 -9.00
N ILE A 134 -1.99 -22.47 -8.58
CA ILE A 134 -3.45 -22.29 -8.52
C ILE A 134 -3.84 -21.18 -7.53
N GLN A 135 -3.28 -21.18 -6.32
CA GLN A 135 -3.54 -20.12 -5.32
C GLN A 135 -3.15 -18.74 -5.86
N THR A 136 -1.97 -18.65 -6.48
CA THR A 136 -1.48 -17.41 -7.08
C THR A 136 -2.42 -16.93 -8.17
N GLN A 137 -2.89 -17.84 -9.03
CA GLN A 137 -3.82 -17.49 -10.10
C GLN A 137 -5.18 -17.03 -9.57
N ILE A 138 -5.72 -17.69 -8.53
CA ILE A 138 -6.96 -17.27 -7.87
C ILE A 138 -6.80 -15.87 -7.27
N SER A 139 -5.69 -15.61 -6.57
CA SER A 139 -5.40 -14.30 -5.98
C SER A 139 -5.28 -13.20 -7.05
N ASN A 140 -4.62 -13.51 -8.18
CA ASN A 140 -4.53 -12.62 -9.33
C ASN A 140 -5.92 -12.28 -9.89
N TRP A 141 -6.79 -13.28 -10.08
CA TRP A 141 -8.16 -13.03 -10.53
C TRP A 141 -8.96 -12.17 -9.56
N LYS A 142 -8.91 -12.45 -8.25
CA LYS A 142 -9.59 -11.61 -7.25
C LYS A 142 -9.06 -10.17 -7.26
N SER A 143 -7.74 -10.00 -7.33
CA SER A 143 -7.08 -8.68 -7.39
C SER A 143 -7.45 -7.89 -8.65
N ALA A 144 -7.66 -8.58 -9.77
CA ALA A 144 -8.15 -8.02 -11.03
C ALA A 144 -9.69 -7.87 -11.08
N PHE A 145 -10.40 -8.18 -9.99
CA PHE A 145 -11.86 -8.21 -9.93
C PHE A 145 -12.51 -9.12 -10.99
N VAL A 146 -11.92 -10.29 -11.23
CA VAL A 146 -12.43 -11.33 -12.14
C VAL A 146 -13.19 -12.37 -11.34
N SER A 147 -14.48 -12.53 -11.62
CA SER A 147 -15.32 -13.56 -10.98
C SER A 147 -14.99 -14.97 -11.50
N PRO A 148 -15.38 -16.06 -10.79
CA PRO A 148 -15.17 -17.42 -11.28
C PRO A 148 -15.79 -17.68 -12.66
N GLY A 149 -16.95 -17.08 -12.94
CA GLY A 149 -17.60 -17.18 -14.25
C GLY A 149 -16.80 -16.48 -15.35
N GLN A 150 -16.27 -15.29 -15.06
CA GLN A 150 -15.41 -14.55 -15.99
C GLN A 150 -14.08 -15.26 -16.21
N ALA A 151 -13.45 -15.80 -15.15
CA ALA A 151 -12.23 -16.59 -15.23
C ALA A 151 -12.38 -17.77 -16.19
N ALA A 152 -13.54 -18.44 -16.18
CA ALA A 152 -13.84 -19.54 -17.10
C ALA A 152 -14.00 -19.09 -18.56
N GLN A 153 -14.46 -17.85 -18.80
CA GLN A 153 -14.62 -17.29 -20.14
C GLN A 153 -13.30 -16.80 -20.74
N ILE A 154 -12.40 -16.24 -19.93
CA ILE A 154 -11.09 -15.72 -20.38
C ILE A 154 -10.00 -16.78 -20.43
N ALA A 155 -10.26 -18.00 -19.95
CA ALA A 155 -9.28 -19.08 -19.91
C ALA A 155 -8.97 -19.62 -21.32
N GLU A 156 -7.78 -19.29 -21.84
CA GLU A 156 -7.37 -19.62 -23.22
C GLU A 156 -6.85 -21.07 -23.36
N ASN A 157 -6.15 -21.59 -22.35
CA ASN A 157 -5.53 -22.92 -22.38
C ASN A 157 -6.18 -23.87 -21.36
N ASP A 158 -5.86 -25.17 -21.46
CA ASP A 158 -6.50 -26.20 -20.63
C ASP A 158 -6.16 -26.06 -19.14
N GLU A 159 -4.94 -25.63 -18.83
CA GLU A 159 -4.48 -25.32 -17.46
C GLU A 159 -5.32 -24.19 -16.84
N ALA A 160 -5.49 -23.06 -17.54
CA ALA A 160 -6.30 -21.95 -17.10
C ALA A 160 -7.77 -22.35 -16.90
N LYS A 161 -8.30 -23.23 -17.75
CA LYS A 161 -9.67 -23.78 -17.59
C LYS A 161 -9.78 -24.66 -16.35
N VAL A 162 -8.74 -25.44 -16.03
CA VAL A 162 -8.66 -26.21 -14.77
C VAL A 162 -8.66 -25.24 -13.58
N HIS A 163 -7.79 -24.23 -13.60
CA HIS A 163 -7.70 -23.23 -12.53
C HIS A 163 -9.04 -22.51 -12.32
N ALA A 164 -9.75 -22.13 -13.39
CA ALA A 164 -11.04 -21.46 -13.29
C ALA A 164 -12.13 -22.37 -12.68
N ARG A 165 -12.15 -23.66 -13.02
CA ARG A 165 -13.06 -24.63 -12.37
C ARG A 165 -12.75 -24.79 -10.88
N ILE A 166 -11.46 -24.85 -10.53
CA ILE A 166 -11.03 -24.92 -9.12
C ILE A 166 -11.42 -23.64 -8.39
N TYR A 167 -11.26 -22.47 -9.00
CA TYR A 167 -11.65 -21.19 -8.41
C TYR A 167 -13.13 -21.15 -8.03
N SER A 168 -14.01 -21.62 -8.92
CA SER A 168 -15.45 -21.70 -8.64
C SER A 168 -15.75 -22.61 -7.44
N ARG A 169 -15.16 -23.81 -7.40
CA ARG A 169 -15.32 -24.75 -6.28
C ARG A 169 -14.74 -24.18 -4.98
N TYR A 170 -13.58 -23.53 -5.06
CA TYR A 170 -12.90 -22.89 -3.94
C TYR A 170 -13.77 -21.81 -3.28
N GLN A 171 -14.34 -20.90 -4.06
CA GLN A 171 -15.27 -19.89 -3.52
C GLN A 171 -16.52 -20.53 -2.91
N GLY A 172 -17.05 -21.60 -3.52
CA GLY A 172 -18.15 -22.37 -2.95
C GLY A 172 -17.80 -22.99 -1.60
N THR A 173 -16.60 -23.57 -1.46
CA THR A 173 -16.10 -24.13 -0.21
C THR A 173 -15.95 -23.07 0.88
N LEU A 174 -15.34 -21.92 0.56
CA LEU A 174 -15.20 -20.80 1.52
C LEU A 174 -16.57 -20.33 2.02
N HIS A 175 -17.52 -20.12 1.10
CA HIS A 175 -18.88 -19.71 1.47
C HIS A 175 -19.59 -20.74 2.34
N ALA A 176 -19.47 -22.04 2.02
CA ALA A 176 -20.05 -23.13 2.82
C ALA A 176 -19.47 -23.17 4.25
N TYR A 177 -18.18 -22.87 4.40
CA TYR A 177 -17.52 -22.76 5.71
C TYR A 177 -17.81 -21.45 6.44
N GLN A 178 -18.57 -20.54 5.84
CA GLN A 178 -18.76 -19.18 6.36
C GLN A 178 -17.41 -18.53 6.62
N ALA A 179 -16.51 -18.69 5.66
CA ALA A 179 -15.14 -18.19 5.67
C ALA A 179 -14.88 -17.31 4.46
N VAL A 180 -13.90 -16.43 4.60
CA VAL A 180 -13.35 -15.59 3.53
C VAL A 180 -11.83 -15.66 3.60
N ASP A 181 -11.15 -15.54 2.47
CA ASP A 181 -9.70 -15.34 2.47
C ASP A 181 -9.34 -13.86 2.48
N PHE A 182 -8.04 -13.56 2.43
CA PHE A 182 -7.55 -12.19 2.49
C PHE A 182 -8.00 -11.34 1.29
N ASP A 183 -8.03 -11.92 0.09
CA ASP A 183 -8.43 -11.21 -1.13
C ASP A 183 -9.94 -10.94 -1.15
N ASP A 184 -10.74 -11.84 -0.58
CA ASP A 184 -12.19 -11.66 -0.39
C ASP A 184 -12.53 -10.45 0.49
N LEU A 185 -11.64 -10.06 1.42
CA LEU A 185 -11.82 -8.85 2.22
C LEU A 185 -11.84 -7.57 1.37
N ILE A 186 -11.44 -7.62 0.10
CA ILE A 186 -11.54 -6.49 -0.83
C ILE A 186 -12.53 -6.82 -1.96
N HIS A 187 -12.45 -8.03 -2.50
CA HIS A 187 -13.31 -8.48 -3.58
C HIS A 187 -14.79 -8.48 -3.21
N LEU A 188 -15.16 -9.07 -2.07
CA LEU A 188 -16.56 -9.17 -1.66
C LEU A 188 -17.21 -7.81 -1.32
N PRO A 189 -16.54 -6.83 -0.69
CA PRO A 189 -17.08 -5.47 -0.60
C PRO A 189 -17.44 -4.84 -1.94
N VAL A 190 -16.62 -5.07 -2.98
CA VAL A 190 -16.92 -4.55 -4.33
C VAL A 190 -18.12 -5.28 -4.92
N VAL A 191 -18.21 -6.61 -4.77
CA VAL A 191 -19.41 -7.40 -5.16
C VAL A 191 -20.65 -6.87 -4.45
N LEU A 192 -20.61 -6.77 -3.11
CA LEU A 192 -21.68 -6.23 -2.28
C LEU A 192 -22.19 -4.89 -2.80
N PHE A 193 -21.29 -3.94 -3.08
CA PHE A 193 -21.69 -2.62 -3.53
C PHE A 193 -22.25 -2.59 -4.95
N LYS A 194 -21.86 -3.53 -5.81
CA LYS A 194 -22.44 -3.66 -7.15
C LYS A 194 -23.80 -4.35 -7.14
N GLU A 195 -24.01 -5.31 -6.26
CA GLU A 195 -25.26 -6.08 -6.15
C GLU A 195 -26.31 -5.43 -5.24
N HIS A 196 -25.87 -4.66 -4.24
CA HIS A 196 -26.71 -4.01 -3.24
C HIS A 196 -26.45 -2.49 -3.18
N PRO A 197 -26.98 -1.70 -4.13
CA PRO A 197 -26.78 -0.24 -4.18
C PRO A 197 -27.22 0.49 -2.92
N GLU A 198 -28.21 -0.03 -2.19
CA GLU A 198 -28.66 0.52 -0.90
C GLU A 198 -27.59 0.41 0.19
N ALA A 199 -26.78 -0.65 0.19
CA ALA A 199 -25.64 -0.78 1.08
C ALA A 199 -24.56 0.22 0.71
N LEU A 200 -24.26 0.36 -0.59
CA LEU A 200 -23.33 1.36 -1.09
C LEU A 200 -23.73 2.78 -0.65
N LEU A 201 -25.00 3.15 -0.79
CA LEU A 201 -25.50 4.47 -0.38
C LEU A 201 -25.31 4.72 1.13
N ARG A 202 -25.57 3.73 1.99
CA ARG A 202 -25.30 3.84 3.45
C ARG A 202 -23.83 4.13 3.70
N TRP A 203 -22.93 3.42 3.02
CA TRP A 203 -21.49 3.59 3.19
C TRP A 203 -20.97 4.90 2.61
N GLN A 204 -21.48 5.39 1.48
CA GLN A 204 -21.16 6.72 0.93
C GLN A 204 -21.67 7.88 1.81
N GLN A 205 -22.81 7.68 2.50
CA GLN A 205 -23.33 8.66 3.46
C GLN A 205 -22.53 8.68 4.76
N ARG A 206 -22.03 7.51 5.17
CA ARG A 206 -21.14 7.34 6.31
C ARG A 206 -19.77 7.92 5.99
N LEU A 207 -19.06 7.40 5.00
CA LEU A 207 -17.73 7.83 4.59
C LEU A 207 -17.84 8.94 3.55
N ARG A 208 -17.88 10.18 4.02
CA ARG A 208 -18.12 11.35 3.18
C ARG A 208 -16.87 11.91 2.52
N TYR A 209 -15.70 11.58 3.04
CA TYR A 209 -14.40 11.97 2.49
C TYR A 209 -13.42 10.80 2.58
N LEU A 210 -12.77 10.46 1.46
CA LEU A 210 -11.76 9.41 1.40
C LEU A 210 -10.37 10.00 1.19
N LEU A 211 -9.40 9.53 1.96
CA LEU A 211 -7.98 9.78 1.75
C LEU A 211 -7.27 8.45 1.53
N VAL A 212 -6.48 8.32 0.47
CA VAL A 212 -5.77 7.08 0.15
C VAL A 212 -4.28 7.37 0.01
N ASP A 213 -3.45 6.71 0.82
CA ASP A 213 -1.99 6.79 0.76
C ASP A 213 -1.42 5.67 -0.13
N GLU A 214 -0.23 5.89 -0.68
CA GLU A 214 0.48 4.98 -1.60
C GLU A 214 -0.40 4.47 -2.76
N TYR A 215 -1.17 5.37 -3.37
CA TYR A 215 -2.16 5.02 -4.39
C TYR A 215 -1.58 4.31 -5.62
N GLN A 216 -0.29 4.49 -5.93
CA GLN A 216 0.39 3.78 -7.01
C GLN A 216 0.42 2.25 -6.81
N ASP A 217 0.29 1.78 -5.57
CA ASP A 217 0.37 0.36 -5.22
C ASP A 217 -1.00 -0.32 -5.24
N THR A 218 -2.04 0.39 -5.71
CA THR A 218 -3.41 -0.16 -5.77
C THR A 218 -3.59 -1.15 -6.90
N ASN A 219 -4.27 -2.27 -6.62
CA ASN A 219 -4.77 -3.19 -7.64
C ASN A 219 -6.16 -2.77 -8.14
N ASP A 220 -6.64 -3.41 -9.21
CA ASP A 220 -7.90 -3.04 -9.85
C ASP A 220 -9.10 -3.19 -8.91
N CYS A 221 -9.12 -4.23 -8.08
CA CYS A 221 -10.18 -4.43 -7.11
C CYS A 221 -10.22 -3.32 -6.05
N GLN A 222 -9.06 -2.92 -5.51
CA GLN A 222 -8.94 -1.77 -4.60
C GLN A 222 -9.38 -0.48 -5.28
N TYR A 223 -8.99 -0.27 -6.54
CA TYR A 223 -9.43 0.86 -7.35
C TYR A 223 -10.96 0.91 -7.48
N GLN A 224 -11.60 -0.20 -7.82
CA GLN A 224 -13.06 -0.30 -7.90
C GLN A 224 -13.73 0.03 -6.55
N MET A 225 -13.18 -0.47 -5.44
CA MET A 225 -13.69 -0.17 -4.10
C MET A 225 -13.66 1.34 -3.79
N ILE A 226 -12.54 2.00 -4.09
CA ILE A 226 -12.38 3.46 -3.90
C ILE A 226 -13.38 4.22 -4.78
N LYS A 227 -13.49 3.84 -6.06
CA LYS A 227 -14.40 4.50 -7.02
C LYS A 227 -15.86 4.39 -6.58
N LEU A 228 -16.28 3.21 -6.14
CA LEU A 228 -17.63 3.00 -5.61
C LEU A 228 -17.87 3.85 -4.37
N LEU A 229 -16.97 3.82 -3.38
CA LEU A 229 -17.14 4.58 -2.13
C LEU A 229 -17.06 6.10 -2.33
N ALA A 230 -16.25 6.59 -3.27
CA ALA A 230 -16.15 8.02 -3.57
C ALA A 230 -17.43 8.53 -4.25
N GLY A 231 -18.04 7.69 -5.09
CA GLY A 231 -19.29 7.98 -5.79
C GLY A 231 -19.23 9.27 -6.61
N SER A 232 -20.40 9.85 -6.87
CA SER A 232 -20.51 11.10 -7.64
C SER A 232 -20.00 12.34 -6.89
N ARG A 233 -19.92 12.28 -5.55
CA ARG A 233 -19.35 13.38 -4.74
C ARG A 233 -17.87 13.59 -5.07
N ALA A 234 -17.15 12.50 -5.39
CA ALA A 234 -15.73 12.53 -5.67
C ALA A 234 -14.90 13.27 -4.59
N ALA A 235 -15.37 13.22 -3.33
CA ALA A 235 -14.64 13.76 -2.17
C ALA A 235 -13.51 12.79 -1.80
N LEU A 236 -12.47 12.83 -2.63
CA LEU A 236 -11.38 11.89 -2.66
C LEU A 236 -10.06 12.66 -2.71
N THR A 237 -9.12 12.28 -1.85
CA THR A 237 -7.74 12.71 -1.97
C THR A 237 -6.84 11.49 -2.01
N VAL A 238 -6.19 11.27 -3.13
CA VAL A 238 -5.21 10.21 -3.27
C VAL A 238 -3.82 10.84 -3.24
N VAL A 239 -2.89 10.14 -2.61
CA VAL A 239 -1.48 10.52 -2.55
C VAL A 239 -0.68 9.35 -3.07
N GLY A 240 0.22 9.62 -4.01
CA GLY A 240 1.02 8.57 -4.62
C GLY A 240 2.14 9.11 -5.47
N ASP A 241 2.95 8.18 -5.95
CA ASP A 241 4.09 8.44 -6.82
C ASP A 241 4.25 7.29 -7.82
N ASP A 242 4.05 7.58 -9.11
CA ASP A 242 4.24 6.61 -10.21
C ASP A 242 5.67 6.02 -10.24
N ASP A 243 6.67 6.78 -9.81
CA ASP A 243 8.07 6.34 -9.76
C ASP A 243 8.37 5.39 -8.58
N GLN A 244 7.40 5.17 -7.67
CA GLN A 244 7.55 4.31 -6.47
C GLN A 244 6.70 3.03 -6.51
N SER A 245 6.04 2.71 -7.62
CA SER A 245 5.26 1.47 -7.74
C SER A 245 6.18 0.24 -7.81
N ILE A 246 6.24 -0.53 -6.72
CA ILE A 246 7.10 -1.73 -6.60
C ILE A 246 6.34 -3.04 -6.34
N TYR A 247 5.01 -2.97 -6.27
CA TYR A 247 4.13 -4.12 -5.98
C TYR A 247 3.39 -4.67 -7.21
N ALA A 248 3.89 -4.44 -8.43
CA ALA A 248 3.26 -4.95 -9.66
C ALA A 248 3.06 -6.49 -9.63
N TRP A 249 3.98 -7.23 -9.01
CA TRP A 249 3.88 -8.68 -8.82
C TRP A 249 2.76 -9.12 -7.85
N ARG A 250 2.16 -8.18 -7.10
CA ARG A 250 0.95 -8.37 -6.28
C ARG A 250 -0.31 -7.81 -6.97
N GLY A 251 -0.24 -7.54 -8.27
CA GLY A 251 -1.35 -6.99 -9.05
C GLY A 251 -1.53 -5.48 -8.95
N ALA A 252 -0.58 -4.73 -8.36
CA ALA A 252 -0.63 -3.27 -8.39
C ALA A 252 -0.56 -2.77 -9.83
N SER A 253 -1.43 -1.83 -10.19
CA SER A 253 -1.54 -1.32 -11.56
C SER A 253 -1.29 0.19 -11.61
N ILE A 254 -0.21 0.59 -12.28
CA ILE A 254 0.08 2.00 -12.58
C ILE A 254 -1.02 2.60 -13.47
N GLU A 255 -1.78 1.77 -14.19
CA GLU A 255 -2.95 2.23 -14.95
C GLU A 255 -4.01 2.86 -14.04
N ASN A 256 -4.07 2.52 -12.74
CA ASN A 256 -5.02 3.14 -11.82
C ASN A 256 -4.80 4.65 -11.64
N LEU A 257 -3.56 5.13 -11.77
CA LEU A 257 -3.26 6.57 -11.81
C LEU A 257 -3.76 7.22 -13.12
N HIS A 258 -3.68 6.51 -14.25
CA HIS A 258 -4.23 6.99 -15.52
C HIS A 258 -5.76 6.98 -15.52
N ASN A 259 -6.35 5.89 -15.05
CA ASN A 259 -7.78 5.69 -14.92
C ASN A 259 -8.40 6.73 -13.99
N LEU A 260 -7.71 7.12 -12.92
CA LEU A 260 -8.15 8.21 -12.06
C LEU A 260 -8.39 9.51 -12.83
N ARG A 261 -7.47 9.90 -13.73
CA ARG A 261 -7.62 11.11 -14.55
C ARG A 261 -8.76 10.99 -15.56
N LYS A 262 -8.99 9.79 -16.09
CA LYS A 262 -10.09 9.51 -17.02
C LYS A 262 -11.46 9.52 -16.33
N ASP A 263 -11.54 8.88 -15.16
CA ASP A 263 -12.77 8.72 -14.39
C ASP A 263 -13.16 9.99 -13.62
N TYR A 264 -12.19 10.85 -13.32
CA TYR A 264 -12.40 12.16 -12.72
C TYR A 264 -11.84 13.28 -13.62
N PRO A 265 -12.60 13.76 -14.62
CA PRO A 265 -12.11 14.80 -15.54
C PRO A 265 -11.73 16.12 -14.85
N ASN A 266 -12.34 16.41 -13.70
CA ASN A 266 -12.05 17.58 -12.87
C ASN A 266 -10.99 17.29 -11.78
N LEU A 267 -10.17 16.24 -11.95
CA LEU A 267 -9.10 15.89 -11.02
C LEU A 267 -8.10 17.04 -10.89
N HIS A 268 -8.00 17.63 -9.69
CA HIS A 268 -6.94 18.58 -9.38
C HIS A 268 -5.65 17.83 -9.09
N VAL A 269 -4.52 18.28 -9.64
CA VAL A 269 -3.21 17.62 -9.44
C VAL A 269 -2.24 18.60 -8.79
N VAL A 270 -1.76 18.25 -7.60
CA VAL A 270 -0.77 19.02 -6.86
C VAL A 270 0.54 18.24 -6.78
N LYS A 271 1.63 18.81 -7.28
CA LYS A 271 2.96 18.15 -7.34
C LYS A 271 3.85 18.57 -6.18
N LEU A 272 4.18 17.66 -5.27
CA LEU A 272 5.13 17.91 -4.19
C LEU A 272 6.56 17.54 -4.61
N GLU A 273 7.31 18.55 -5.05
CA GLU A 273 8.65 18.37 -5.61
C GLU A 273 9.79 18.67 -4.62
N GLN A 274 9.52 19.44 -3.57
CA GLN A 274 10.52 19.71 -2.53
C GLN A 274 10.68 18.49 -1.63
N ASN A 275 11.87 17.94 -1.57
CA ASN A 275 12.25 16.82 -0.72
C ASN A 275 12.90 17.34 0.59
N TYR A 276 12.43 16.80 1.71
CA TYR A 276 12.85 17.17 3.06
C TYR A 276 13.69 16.08 3.75
N ARG A 277 14.19 15.09 2.98
CA ARG A 277 14.87 13.90 3.52
C ARG A 277 16.33 13.81 3.08
N SER A 278 16.60 14.07 1.81
CA SER A 278 17.85 13.76 1.13
C SER A 278 18.55 15.03 0.67
N SER A 279 19.88 14.97 0.59
CA SER A 279 20.71 16.04 0.05
C SER A 279 20.55 16.17 -1.47
N GLN A 280 21.02 17.29 -2.04
CA GLN A 280 20.96 17.53 -3.48
C GLN A 280 21.70 16.47 -4.29
N ARG A 281 22.85 15.95 -3.81
CA ARG A 281 23.60 14.93 -4.55
C ARG A 281 22.84 13.61 -4.67
N ILE A 282 22.20 13.15 -3.59
CA ILE A 282 21.35 11.95 -3.61
C ILE A 282 20.20 12.12 -4.60
N LEU A 283 19.52 13.28 -4.54
CA LEU A 283 18.40 13.56 -5.46
C LEU A 283 18.84 13.69 -6.91
N LYS A 284 20.02 14.24 -7.17
CA LYS A 284 20.54 14.34 -8.54
C LYS A 284 20.71 12.95 -9.16
N VAL A 285 21.24 11.98 -8.41
CA VAL A 285 21.37 10.59 -8.88
C VAL A 285 20.00 9.93 -9.03
N ALA A 286 19.10 10.08 -8.06
CA ALA A 286 17.76 9.52 -8.14
C ALA A 286 16.97 10.05 -9.36
N ASN A 287 16.97 11.38 -9.57
CA ASN A 287 16.33 12.01 -10.72
C ASN A 287 16.98 11.59 -12.05
N HIS A 288 18.30 11.42 -12.09
CA HIS A 288 18.98 10.97 -13.31
C HIS A 288 18.63 9.52 -13.65
N LEU A 289 18.62 8.62 -12.65
CA LEU A 289 18.26 7.22 -12.85
C LEU A 289 16.82 7.09 -13.35
N ILE A 290 15.85 7.73 -12.68
CA ILE A 290 14.42 7.58 -13.01
C ILE A 290 14.03 8.20 -14.36
N ASN A 291 14.85 9.11 -14.92
CA ASN A 291 14.61 9.68 -16.25
C ASN A 291 14.75 8.67 -17.40
N HIS A 292 15.28 7.47 -17.15
CA HIS A 292 15.33 6.40 -18.14
C HIS A 292 13.99 5.67 -18.30
N ASN A 293 13.04 5.87 -17.38
CA ASN A 293 11.72 5.26 -17.43
C ASN A 293 10.73 6.13 -18.21
N THR A 294 9.76 5.48 -18.87
CA THR A 294 8.57 6.17 -19.40
C THR A 294 7.77 6.75 -18.22
N LYS A 295 7.45 8.04 -18.29
CA LYS A 295 6.78 8.75 -17.19
C LYS A 295 5.32 9.01 -17.51
N VAL A 296 4.46 8.77 -16.52
CA VAL A 296 3.04 9.16 -16.56
C VAL A 296 2.90 10.63 -16.22
N PHE A 297 3.63 11.06 -15.20
CA PHE A 297 3.67 12.44 -14.76
C PHE A 297 5.09 12.97 -14.71
N GLU A 298 5.33 14.10 -15.36
CA GLU A 298 6.59 14.81 -15.18
C GLU A 298 6.65 15.44 -13.79
N LYS A 299 7.72 15.13 -13.07
CA LYS A 299 8.09 15.76 -11.80
C LYS A 299 9.61 15.77 -11.64
N LYS A 300 10.13 16.76 -10.92
CA LYS A 300 11.56 16.88 -10.63
C LYS A 300 11.79 17.22 -9.16
N LEU A 301 12.39 16.28 -8.43
CA LEU A 301 12.64 16.49 -7.01
C LEU A 301 13.83 17.42 -6.77
N TRP A 302 13.71 18.32 -5.79
CA TRP A 302 14.77 19.23 -5.37
C TRP A 302 14.85 19.32 -3.84
N SER A 303 15.98 19.79 -3.29
CA SER A 303 16.22 19.85 -1.83
C SER A 303 17.05 21.06 -1.43
N ASP A 304 16.76 21.59 -0.24
CA ASP A 304 17.49 22.66 0.44
C ASP A 304 18.53 22.15 1.46
N HIS A 305 18.71 20.84 1.62
CA HIS A 305 19.67 20.24 2.58
C HIS A 305 21.14 20.35 2.14
N GLY A 306 21.45 21.30 1.26
CA GLY A 306 22.78 21.47 0.66
C GLY A 306 23.21 20.29 -0.22
N ILE A 307 24.49 20.32 -0.64
CA ILE A 307 25.04 19.35 -1.60
C ILE A 307 25.12 17.94 -0.99
N GLY A 308 25.49 17.83 0.28
CA GLY A 308 25.73 16.56 0.99
C GLY A 308 27.04 15.88 0.61
N ASP A 309 27.28 14.68 1.16
CA ASP A 309 28.51 13.90 0.97
C ASP A 309 28.58 13.19 -0.38
N PRO A 310 29.79 12.88 -0.90
CA PRO A 310 29.94 12.14 -2.15
C PRO A 310 29.36 10.73 -2.05
N ILE A 311 28.65 10.30 -3.09
CA ILE A 311 28.18 8.91 -3.21
C ILE A 311 29.40 8.04 -3.54
N ARG A 312 29.60 6.99 -2.76
CA ARG A 312 30.73 6.05 -2.92
C ARG A 312 30.23 4.77 -3.57
N ILE A 313 30.92 4.34 -4.63
CA ILE A 313 30.72 3.04 -5.27
C ILE A 313 31.93 2.18 -4.92
N TYR A 314 31.68 0.94 -4.51
CA TYR A 314 32.73 0.00 -4.11
C TYR A 314 32.46 -1.34 -4.77
N ALA A 315 33.45 -1.84 -5.53
CA ALA A 315 33.41 -3.18 -6.09
C ALA A 315 34.12 -4.14 -5.12
N ALA A 316 33.36 -5.06 -4.55
CA ALA A 316 33.91 -6.16 -3.75
C ALA A 316 34.35 -7.31 -4.65
N ARG A 317 35.04 -8.30 -4.06
CA ARG A 317 35.55 -9.48 -4.79
C ARG A 317 34.47 -10.57 -4.83
N ASP A 318 33.75 -10.69 -3.73
CA ASP A 318 32.66 -11.62 -3.45
C ASP A 318 31.75 -10.96 -2.40
N ASP A 319 30.68 -11.66 -2.01
CA ASP A 319 29.68 -11.23 -1.04
C ASP A 319 30.22 -11.13 0.39
N GLU A 320 31.09 -12.07 0.80
CA GLU A 320 31.77 -12.01 2.10
C GLU A 320 32.63 -10.73 2.21
N HIS A 321 33.45 -10.43 1.19
CA HIS A 321 34.28 -9.23 1.15
C HIS A 321 33.44 -7.94 1.10
N GLU A 322 32.26 -7.97 0.46
CA GLU A 322 31.32 -6.85 0.50
C GLU A 322 30.82 -6.60 1.93
N ALA A 323 30.35 -7.65 2.60
CA ALA A 323 29.82 -7.57 3.95
C ALA A 323 30.87 -7.07 4.96
N GLU A 324 32.09 -7.61 4.91
CA GLU A 324 33.22 -7.15 5.72
C GLU A 324 33.53 -5.66 5.48
N SER A 325 33.59 -5.26 4.20
CA SER A 325 33.90 -3.89 3.81
C SER A 325 32.82 -2.91 4.26
N VAL A 326 31.55 -3.29 4.15
CA VAL A 326 30.42 -2.49 4.64
C VAL A 326 30.50 -2.36 6.16
N MET A 327 30.79 -3.45 6.89
CA MET A 327 30.92 -3.44 8.34
C MET A 327 32.05 -2.53 8.81
N MET A 328 33.23 -2.65 8.20
CA MET A 328 34.39 -1.82 8.51
C MET A 328 34.08 -0.33 8.30
N LYS A 329 33.45 0.03 7.17
CA LYS A 329 33.05 1.41 6.87
C LYS A 329 32.01 1.94 7.85
N LEU A 330 31.01 1.12 8.20
CA LEU A 330 29.98 1.46 9.18
C LEU A 330 30.60 1.77 10.53
N MET A 331 31.45 0.87 11.04
CA MET A 331 32.10 1.03 12.34
C MET A 331 33.04 2.24 12.38
N SER A 332 33.82 2.45 11.31
CA SER A 332 34.68 3.62 11.16
C SER A 332 33.87 4.92 11.17
N HIS A 333 32.83 5.02 10.33
CA HIS A 333 31.96 6.20 10.29
C HIS A 333 31.26 6.44 11.63
N LYS A 334 30.83 5.37 12.30
CA LYS A 334 30.15 5.46 13.60
C LYS A 334 31.08 6.00 14.68
N PHE A 335 32.32 5.55 14.68
CA PHE A 335 33.34 6.01 15.62
C PHE A 335 33.68 7.49 15.37
N GLU A 336 33.92 7.86 14.12
CA GLU A 336 34.30 9.22 13.72
C GLU A 336 33.18 10.24 13.99
N HIS A 337 31.95 9.92 13.63
CA HIS A 337 30.81 10.84 13.72
C HIS A 337 29.95 10.65 14.97
N ARG A 338 30.31 9.71 15.86
CA ARG A 338 29.58 9.38 17.10
C ARG A 338 28.09 9.10 16.88
N THR A 339 27.72 8.51 15.75
CA THR A 339 26.34 8.16 15.40
C THR A 339 25.87 6.91 16.16
N ARG A 340 24.60 6.52 16.01
CA ARG A 340 24.01 5.32 16.60
C ARG A 340 23.85 4.24 15.53
N PHE A 341 23.80 2.97 15.94
CA PHE A 341 23.54 1.88 14.99
C PHE A 341 22.19 2.01 14.26
N ALA A 342 21.19 2.59 14.93
CA ALA A 342 19.88 2.87 14.33
C ALA A 342 19.91 3.93 13.21
N ASP A 343 21.03 4.66 13.03
CA ASP A 343 21.18 5.65 11.96
C ASP A 343 21.65 5.00 10.64
N TYR A 344 21.85 3.67 10.61
CA TYR A 344 22.32 2.91 9.44
C TYR A 344 21.25 1.93 8.93
N ALA A 345 21.22 1.73 7.62
CA ALA A 345 20.39 0.72 6.97
C ALA A 345 21.19 0.02 5.85
N ILE A 346 21.01 -1.30 5.74
CA ILE A 346 21.54 -2.12 4.64
C ILE A 346 20.33 -2.57 3.82
N LEU A 347 20.31 -2.21 2.53
CA LEU A 347 19.21 -2.52 1.62
C LEU A 347 19.73 -3.47 0.54
N TYR A 348 19.02 -4.58 0.35
CA TYR A 348 19.38 -5.61 -0.62
C TYR A 348 18.15 -6.03 -1.44
N ARG A 349 18.40 -6.59 -2.63
CA ARG A 349 17.33 -6.93 -3.60
C ARG A 349 16.52 -8.16 -3.22
N SER A 350 17.15 -9.13 -2.54
CA SER A 350 16.60 -10.45 -2.23
C SER A 350 17.06 -10.93 -0.86
N ASN A 351 16.19 -11.60 -0.11
CA ASN A 351 16.46 -11.98 1.29
C ASN A 351 17.68 -12.91 1.44
N HIS A 352 17.99 -13.77 0.47
CA HIS A 352 19.18 -14.64 0.56
C HIS A 352 20.51 -13.86 0.64
N LEU A 353 20.53 -12.59 0.19
CA LEU A 353 21.70 -11.71 0.28
C LEU A 353 21.95 -11.21 1.71
N SER A 354 20.99 -11.35 2.64
CA SER A 354 21.16 -10.85 4.02
C SER A 354 22.20 -11.65 4.80
N ARG A 355 22.37 -12.93 4.47
CA ARG A 355 23.16 -13.89 5.25
C ARG A 355 24.57 -13.40 5.56
N ALA A 356 25.34 -13.00 4.54
CA ALA A 356 26.72 -12.54 4.72
C ALA A 356 26.80 -11.29 5.63
N PHE A 357 25.84 -10.36 5.50
CA PHE A 357 25.77 -9.19 6.36
C PHE A 357 25.39 -9.55 7.80
N GLU A 358 24.46 -10.47 8.01
CA GLU A 358 24.05 -10.94 9.33
C GLU A 358 25.21 -11.64 10.06
N GLU A 359 25.99 -12.49 9.38
CA GLU A 359 27.18 -13.13 9.94
C GLU A 359 28.22 -12.09 10.41
N GLN A 360 28.48 -11.06 9.62
CA GLN A 360 29.39 -9.97 9.99
C GLN A 360 28.85 -9.12 11.15
N LEU A 361 27.56 -8.77 11.13
CA LEU A 361 26.91 -8.02 12.22
C LEU A 361 27.01 -8.78 13.55
N ARG A 362 26.74 -10.09 13.54
CA ARG A 362 26.86 -10.95 14.73
C ARG A 362 28.29 -11.06 15.23
N THR A 363 29.24 -11.29 14.31
CA THR A 363 30.67 -11.39 14.62
C THR A 363 31.19 -10.13 15.33
N GLN A 364 30.77 -8.95 14.84
CA GLN A 364 31.15 -7.65 15.41
C GLN A 364 30.23 -7.21 16.57
N ARG A 365 29.27 -8.04 16.99
CA ARG A 365 28.28 -7.76 18.05
C ARG A 365 27.49 -6.47 17.82
N VAL A 366 27.19 -6.17 16.56
CA VAL A 366 26.37 -5.02 16.17
C VAL A 366 24.90 -5.41 16.28
N PRO A 367 24.08 -4.66 17.05
CA PRO A 367 22.65 -4.92 17.12
C PRO A 367 21.98 -4.59 15.78
N TYR A 368 21.14 -5.51 15.30
CA TYR A 368 20.44 -5.37 14.03
C TYR A 368 18.99 -5.85 14.13
N THR A 369 18.19 -5.48 13.13
CA THR A 369 16.81 -5.97 12.96
C THR A 369 16.58 -6.21 11.48
N VAL A 370 16.06 -7.40 11.14
CA VAL A 370 15.68 -7.75 9.78
C VAL A 370 14.21 -7.40 9.58
N SER A 371 13.87 -6.78 8.44
CA SER A 371 12.50 -6.46 8.06
C SER A 371 12.03 -7.40 6.95
N GLY A 372 10.84 -7.99 7.10
CA GLY A 372 10.20 -8.77 6.03
C GLY A 372 10.69 -10.21 5.86
N GLY A 373 11.29 -10.79 6.90
CA GLY A 373 11.70 -12.19 6.97
C GLY A 373 12.09 -12.59 8.40
N THR A 374 12.23 -13.89 8.65
CA THR A 374 12.91 -14.40 9.85
C THR A 374 14.42 -14.23 9.66
N SER A 375 15.14 -13.92 10.74
CA SER A 375 16.60 -13.94 10.75
C SER A 375 17.09 -15.30 10.23
N PHE A 376 18.16 -15.33 9.44
CA PHE A 376 18.73 -16.61 8.95
C PHE A 376 19.19 -17.54 10.08
N PHE A 377 19.35 -16.98 11.28
CA PHE A 377 19.86 -17.67 12.46
C PHE A 377 18.82 -17.80 13.59
N GLU A 378 17.55 -17.52 13.29
CA GLU A 378 16.39 -17.77 14.18
C GLU A 378 15.59 -19.00 13.76
#